data_AF-A0AAW6XZC9-F1
#
_entry.id   AF-A0AAW6XZC9-F1
#
_cell.length_a   1.000
_cell.length_b   1.000
_cell.length_c   1.000
_cell.angle_alpha   90.00
_cell.angle_beta   90.00
_cell.angle_gamma   90.00
#
_symmetry.space_group_name_H-M   'P 1'
#
loop_
_entity.id
_entity.type
_entity.pdbx_description
1 polymer ?
#
loop_
_entity_poly.entity_id
_entity_poly.type
_entity_poly.pdbx_seq_one_letter_code
_entity_poly.pdbx_strand_id
1 'polypeptide(L)' 'FKSFSEHLEKSGIEIKVRGKNVSYKPENVNKWVRGKTLGEDYDKGALEYEFERREREEEKESERDAVAAYTDQFEV' A
#
# COMPACT_ATOMS: atom_id res chain seq x y z
N PHE A 1 0.83 2.03 4.42
CA PHE A 1 1.33 0.88 5.21
C PHE A 1 0.32 0.29 6.20
N LYS A 2 -0.30 1.08 7.11
CA LYS A 2 -1.20 0.54 8.15
C LYS A 2 -2.39 -0.28 7.62
N SER A 3 -3.11 0.26 6.64
CA SER A 3 -4.24 -0.42 5.99
C SER A 3 -3.83 -1.75 5.35
N PHE A 4 -2.66 -1.80 4.74
CA PHE A 4 -2.09 -3.00 4.16
C PHE A 4 -1.75 -4.06 5.23
N SER A 5 -1.12 -3.66 6.34
CA SER A 5 -0.83 -4.60 7.44
C SER A 5 -2.10 -5.18 8.06
N GLU A 6 -3.15 -4.37 8.23
CA GLU A 6 -4.44 -4.84 8.75
C GLU A 6 -5.13 -5.82 7.79
N HIS A 7 -5.03 -5.58 6.48
CA HIS A 7 -5.58 -6.48 5.47
C HIS A 7 -4.87 -7.84 5.48
N LEU A 8 -3.54 -7.84 5.65
CA LEU A 8 -2.76 -9.07 5.79
C LEU A 8 -3.11 -9.83 7.06
N GLU A 9 -3.28 -9.13 8.19
CA GLU A 9 -3.67 -9.74 9.45
C GLU A 9 -5.04 -10.41 9.36
N LYS A 10 -6.03 -9.76 8.71
CA LYS A 10 -7.34 -10.37 8.40
C LYS A 10 -7.24 -11.61 7.51
N SER A 11 -6.20 -11.69 6.70
CA SER A 11 -5.90 -12.83 5.82
C SER A 11 -5.05 -13.91 6.51
N GLY A 12 -4.76 -13.77 7.81
CA GLY A 12 -3.93 -14.72 8.56
C GLY A 12 -2.43 -14.57 8.29
N ILE A 13 -1.96 -13.39 7.90
CA ILE A 13 -0.54 -13.10 7.63
C ILE A 13 -0.07 -11.97 8.55
N GLU A 14 0.84 -12.30 9.47
CA GLU A 14 1.52 -11.28 10.27
C GLU A 14 2.65 -10.64 9.45
N ILE A 15 2.85 -9.33 9.62
CA ILE A 15 3.92 -8.56 8.95
C ILE A 15 4.83 -7.90 9.98
N LYS A 16 6.14 -7.92 9.70
CA LYS A 16 7.15 -7.30 10.56
C LYS A 16 8.16 -6.53 9.73
N VAL A 17 8.35 -5.26 10.07
CA VAL A 17 9.37 -4.39 9.48
C VAL A 17 10.57 -4.32 10.42
N ARG A 18 11.77 -4.58 9.88
CA ARG A 18 13.04 -4.40 10.59
C ARG A 18 14.05 -3.71 9.69
N GLY A 19 14.31 -2.43 9.98
CA GLY A 19 15.24 -1.62 9.18
C GLY A 19 14.80 -1.56 7.71
N LYS A 20 15.66 -2.01 6.81
CA LYS A 20 15.40 -2.06 5.37
C LYS A 20 14.58 -3.26 4.90
N ASN A 21 14.31 -4.23 5.78
CA ASN A 21 13.64 -5.46 5.38
C ASN A 21 12.21 -5.54 5.94
N VAL A 22 11.35 -6.21 5.19
CA VAL A 22 10.03 -6.66 5.64
C VAL A 22 10.00 -8.19 5.67
N SER A 23 9.26 -8.76 6.62
CA SER A 23 9.04 -10.20 6.74
C SER A 23 7.57 -10.49 6.98
N TYR A 24 7.13 -11.64 6.49
CA TYR A 24 5.75 -12.10 6.52
C TYR A 24 5.70 -13.46 7.21
N LYS A 25 4.65 -13.70 7.97
CA LYS A 25 4.42 -14.96 8.67
C LYS A 25 2.98 -15.40 8.43
N PRO A 26 2.77 -16.31 7.47
CA PRO A 26 1.48 -16.98 7.28
C PRO A 26 1.13 -17.87 8.47
N GLU A 27 -0.14 -17.87 8.88
CA GLU A 27 -0.66 -18.69 9.97
C GLU A 27 -0.43 -20.19 9.74
N ASN A 28 -0.56 -20.66 8.50
CA ASN A 28 -0.42 -22.07 8.12
C ASN A 28 1.01 -22.62 8.23
N VAL A 29 2.04 -21.79 8.05
CA VAL A 29 3.45 -22.21 8.09
C VAL A 29 4.13 -21.84 9.41
N ASN A 30 3.59 -20.84 10.14
CA ASN A 30 4.10 -20.33 11.42
C ASN A 30 5.62 -20.02 11.41
N LYS A 31 6.17 -19.67 10.24
CA LYS A 31 7.58 -19.27 10.03
C LYS A 31 7.64 -17.93 9.34
N TRP A 32 8.68 -17.17 9.65
CA TRP A 32 8.96 -15.89 9.00
C TRP A 32 9.65 -16.10 7.65
N VAL A 33 9.09 -15.50 6.61
CA VAL A 33 9.65 -15.44 5.26
C VAL A 33 9.98 -13.97 4.94
N ARG A 34 11.16 -13.72 4.37
CA ARG A 34 11.54 -12.35 3.97
C ARG A 34 10.76 -11.92 2.73
N GLY A 35 10.38 -10.65 2.66
CA GLY A 35 9.68 -10.07 1.51
C GLY A 35 10.39 -10.34 0.19
N LYS A 36 11.70 -10.08 0.13
CA LYS A 36 12.56 -10.40 -1.03
C LYS A 36 12.50 -11.87 -1.51
N THR A 37 12.10 -12.80 -0.64
CA THR A 37 11.98 -14.22 -0.98
C THR A 37 10.61 -14.54 -1.60
N LEU A 38 9.60 -13.70 -1.34
CA LEU A 38 8.28 -13.79 -1.96
C LEU A 38 8.23 -13.08 -3.32
N GLY A 39 9.11 -12.10 -3.54
CA GLY A 39 9.25 -11.34 -4.78
C GLY A 39 9.73 -9.92 -4.51
N GLU A 40 10.17 -9.22 -5.55
CA GLU A 40 10.64 -7.82 -5.42
C GLU A 40 9.50 -6.88 -4.99
N ASP A 41 8.29 -7.11 -5.48
CA ASP A 41 7.09 -6.33 -5.13
C ASP A 41 6.72 -6.41 -3.65
N TYR A 42 7.20 -7.45 -2.95
CA TYR A 42 6.99 -7.66 -1.52
C TYR A 42 8.18 -7.20 -0.68
N ASP A 43 9.21 -6.61 -1.29
CA ASP A 43 10.27 -5.96 -0.54
C ASP A 43 9.84 -4.58 -0.04
N LYS A 44 10.47 -4.10 1.03
CA LYS A 44 10.10 -2.85 1.69
C LYS A 44 10.15 -1.66 0.73
N GLY A 45 11.19 -1.58 -0.10
CA GLY A 45 11.36 -0.47 -1.04
C GLY A 45 10.27 -0.41 -2.10
N ALA A 46 9.88 -1.57 -2.65
CA ALA A 46 8.80 -1.64 -3.63
C ALA A 46 7.45 -1.26 -3.01
N LEU A 47 7.17 -1.74 -1.80
CA LEU A 47 5.95 -1.37 -1.07
C LEU A 47 5.90 0.13 -0.77
N GLU A 48 7.00 0.72 -0.31
CA GLU A 48 7.09 2.16 -0.04
C GLU A 48 6.82 2.96 -1.32
N TYR A 49 7.43 2.56 -2.44
CA TYR A 49 7.20 3.19 -3.74
C TYR A 49 5.74 3.09 -4.19
N GLU A 50 5.11 1.91 -4.11
CA GLU A 50 3.72 1.73 -4.52
C GLU A 50 2.74 2.51 -3.64
N PHE A 51 3.00 2.62 -2.33
CA PHE A 51 2.17 3.44 -1.45
C PHE A 51 2.31 4.93 -1.76
N GLU A 52 3.53 5.43 -1.94
CA GLU A 52 3.76 6.83 -2.34
C GLU A 52 3.15 7.15 -3.71
N ARG A 53 3.22 6.20 -4.66
CA ARG A 53 2.61 6.36 -5.98
C ARG A 53 1.09 6.48 -5.86
N ARG A 54 0.46 5.59 -5.07
CA ARG A 54 -1.00 5.59 -4.90
C ARG A 54 -1.49 6.86 -4.21
N GLU A 55 -0.84 7.30 -3.15
CA GLU A 55 -1.20 8.56 -2.48
C GLU A 55 -1.16 9.75 -3.45
N ARG A 56 -0.12 9.83 -4.29
CA ARG A 56 -0.01 10.87 -5.32
C ARG A 56 -1.10 10.78 -6.39
N GLU A 57 -1.48 9.57 -6.79
CA GLU A 57 -2.55 9.36 -7.78
C GLU A 57 -3.91 9.76 -7.21
N GLU A 58 -4.21 9.37 -5.97
CA GLU A 58 -5.44 9.73 -5.24
C GLU A 58 -5.54 11.27 -5.05
N GLU A 59 -4.45 11.94 -4.70
CA GLU A 59 -4.41 13.40 -4.59
C GLU A 59 -4.77 14.07 -5.93
N LYS A 60 -4.14 13.63 -7.04
CA LYS A 60 -4.41 14.19 -8.37
C LYS A 60 -5.84 13.94 -8.85
N GLU A 61 -6.41 12.80 -8.51
CA GLU A 61 -7.81 12.48 -8.84
C GLU A 61 -8.76 13.39 -8.04
N SER A 62 -8.50 13.58 -6.75
CA SER A 62 -9.28 14.50 -5.92
C SER A 62 -9.23 15.95 -6.39
N GLU A 63 -8.08 16.41 -6.88
CA GLU A 63 -7.92 17.75 -7.48
C GLU A 63 -8.71 17.88 -8.78
N ARG A 64 -8.71 16.84 -9.62
CA ARG A 64 -9.50 16.84 -10.87
C ARG A 64 -10.98 16.90 -10.59
N ASP A 65 -11.47 16.12 -9.63
CA ASP A 65 -12.88 16.12 -9.23
C ASP A 65 -13.29 17.49 -8.67
N ALA A 66 -12.43 18.13 -7.86
CA ALA A 66 -12.68 19.47 -7.34
C ALA A 66 -12.73 20.53 -8.46
N VAL A 67 -11.82 20.45 -9.43
CA VAL A 67 -11.81 21.36 -10.60
C VAL A 67 -13.04 21.14 -11.46
N ALA A 68 -13.42 19.90 -11.74
CA ALA A 68 -14.62 19.57 -12.51
C ALA A 68 -15.89 20.11 -11.84
N ALA A 69 -16.03 19.93 -10.52
CA ALA A 69 -17.15 20.45 -9.75
C ALA A 69 -17.21 21.99 -9.76
N TYR A 70 -16.06 22.67 -9.74
CA TYR A 70 -16.00 24.13 -9.86
C TYR A 70 -16.41 24.61 -11.25
N THR A 71 -15.94 23.96 -12.32
CA THR A 71 -16.26 24.37 -13.70
C THR A 71 -17.73 24.16 -14.07
N ASP A 72 -18.35 23.07 -13.59
CA ASP A 72 -19.78 22.76 -13.80
C ASP A 72 -20.70 23.83 -13.17
N GLN A 73 -20.19 24.58 -12.18
CA GLN A 73 -20.93 25.65 -11.52
C GLN A 73 -21.04 26.95 -12.35
N PHE A 74 -20.22 27.11 -13.40
CA PHE A 74 -20.19 28.32 -14.25
C PHE A 74 -20.67 28.08 -15.70
N GLU A 75 -20.90 26.83 -16.10
CA GLU A 75 -21.60 26.53 -17.35
C GLU A 75 -23.11 26.69 -17.15
N VAL A 76 -23.64 27.88 -17.50
CA VAL A 76 -25.08 28.20 -17.63
C VAL A 76 -25.34 28.73 -19.04
#